data_AF-A0A812NQC9-F1
#
_entry.id   AF-A0A812NQC9-F1
#
_cell.length_a   1.000
_cell.length_b   1.000
_cell.length_c   1.000
_cell.angle_alpha   90.00
_cell.angle_beta   90.00
_cell.angle_gamma   90.00
#
_symmetry.space_group_name_H-M   'P 1'
#
loop_
_entity.id
_entity.type
_entity.pdbx_description
1 polymer ?
#
loop_
_entity_poly.entity_id
_entity_poly.type
_entity_poly.pdbx_seq_one_letter_code
_entity_poly.pdbx_strand_id
1 'polypeptide(L)'
;MSSNLLKRIVVKMDMMMMMMMMTDDDDDDDGVQAMGSSDPGCPSTLLEDEKVEQLEVDINLWYYCGVHGLGVQPTDVTVRPGLKGQGVRVEQQPAEQPGGQLLPNTNTFWRTIEHVHVAQSKLDFFVSQAAPLRAVKVDGSLQLSGGGNDYTSGGALMNADIGGDIITGTQQQWYTRGTLMKPYPHPAGIGSYAAVGCVDRDSGMPFWDSYNFDPAQNQQGQTGHTGATYIGAPEIFAEKPFIFFEEGMYKLRIPEVLNKHAGPEWQTGSTVGFDKVFVTKATTTAAQINSAISAGKHVVLTPAVYYMDEPIVINHPNTVILGLGFATIIPKQLPAFIGRGVIEVGNVDGVRLAGVFVQAGPLDSPDFTNAVGALVRWGKPDEPYAGNPSNPGFLYDFIARVGGPDHQPVGVENLLEIHNGYVIGDNLWLWKADHCVTNSGALCIPQRYLKHCLVVNAANVHMYGLMAEHANDDIVVWNGENGKTFFYQSEFKYTQGESSKPSTWEKVPHSVSYRVNALNHQAAAFGIYAVVLADWVDDEQTPMENVKMEGGFSAIAVNDASTYTYGFKDIATLNWNFAWPLESRITCKAWDGTTASCLDTGVQGPR
;
A
#
# COMPACT_ATOMS: atom_id res chain seq x y z
N MET A 1 -5.70 -39.69 -12.44
CA MET A 1 -6.79 -39.62 -11.44
C MET A 1 -6.19 -38.96 -10.20
N SER A 2 -6.56 -37.78 -9.71
CA SER A 2 -7.65 -36.85 -9.99
C SER A 2 -7.08 -35.42 -9.99
N SER A 3 -7.07 -34.77 -11.15
CA SER A 3 -6.76 -33.35 -11.31
C SER A 3 -8.04 -32.54 -11.17
N ASN A 4 -8.46 -32.25 -9.94
CA ASN A 4 -9.50 -31.26 -9.66
C ASN A 4 -8.95 -30.33 -8.57
N LEU A 5 -8.25 -29.28 -8.99
CA LEU A 5 -8.00 -28.10 -8.17
C LEU A 5 -8.50 -26.87 -8.94
N LEU A 6 -9.73 -26.46 -8.59
CA LEU A 6 -10.24 -25.09 -8.45
C LEU A 6 -10.08 -24.12 -9.64
N LYS A 7 -11.14 -24.02 -10.46
CA LYS A 7 -11.44 -22.85 -11.32
C LYS A 7 -12.18 -21.80 -10.48
N ARG A 8 -11.60 -20.63 -10.20
CA ARG A 8 -12.30 -19.56 -9.44
C ARG A 8 -11.90 -18.17 -9.93
N ILE A 9 -12.91 -17.33 -10.23
CA ILE A 9 -12.80 -15.90 -10.61
C ILE A 9 -12.84 -14.97 -9.37
N VAL A 10 -13.05 -15.55 -8.18
CA VAL A 10 -12.94 -14.86 -6.89
C VAL A 10 -11.95 -15.61 -6.03
N VAL A 11 -10.90 -14.93 -5.59
CA VAL A 11 -9.93 -15.48 -4.65
C VAL A 11 -10.47 -15.23 -3.24
N LYS A 12 -11.03 -16.28 -2.61
CA LYS A 12 -11.53 -16.24 -1.23
C LYS A 12 -10.46 -16.76 -0.27
N MET A 13 -10.12 -16.00 0.78
CA MET A 13 -9.59 -16.58 2.02
C MET A 13 -10.75 -17.20 2.80
N ASP A 14 -10.65 -18.49 3.15
CA ASP A 14 -11.54 -19.07 4.16
C ASP A 14 -11.05 -18.63 5.55
N MET A 15 -11.66 -17.59 6.11
CA MET A 15 -11.34 -17.05 7.44
C MET A 15 -11.85 -17.93 8.60
N MET A 16 -12.48 -19.08 8.32
CA MET A 16 -13.08 -19.93 9.37
C MET A 16 -12.03 -20.51 10.35
N MET A 17 -10.74 -20.48 10.01
CA MET A 17 -9.65 -20.93 10.90
C MET A 17 -9.18 -19.89 11.92
N MET A 18 -9.45 -18.59 11.73
CA MET A 18 -8.98 -17.56 12.67
C MET A 18 -9.91 -17.40 13.87
N MET A 19 -11.21 -17.72 13.71
CA MET A 19 -12.19 -17.71 14.81
C MET A 19 -12.27 -19.02 15.60
N MET A 20 -11.84 -20.16 15.04
CA MET A 20 -12.02 -21.48 15.67
C MET A 20 -10.80 -22.00 16.46
N MET A 21 -9.65 -21.30 16.45
CA MET A 21 -8.44 -21.73 17.18
C MET A 21 -8.22 -21.01 18.52
N MET A 22 -9.25 -20.37 19.10
CA MET A 22 -9.13 -19.61 20.35
C MET A 22 -10.13 -20.00 21.45
N THR A 23 -10.77 -21.16 21.33
CA THR A 23 -11.63 -21.70 22.41
C THR A 23 -11.21 -23.13 22.73
N ASP A 24 -10.10 -23.26 23.44
CA ASP A 24 -9.83 -24.38 24.36
C ASP A 24 -8.92 -23.79 25.45
N ASP A 25 -9.56 -23.21 26.47
CA ASP A 25 -9.22 -23.40 27.89
C ASP A 25 -10.07 -22.42 28.75
N ASP A 26 -11.07 -23.02 29.42
CA ASP A 26 -11.75 -22.75 30.69
C ASP A 26 -11.98 -21.32 31.25
N ASP A 27 -13.28 -21.06 31.49
CA ASP A 27 -13.93 -20.35 32.60
C ASP A 27 -13.26 -19.10 33.21
N ASP A 28 -13.79 -17.92 32.88
CA ASP A 28 -14.44 -17.05 33.88
C ASP A 28 -15.28 -15.93 33.24
N ASP A 29 -16.41 -15.68 33.89
CA ASP A 29 -17.56 -14.87 33.49
C ASP A 29 -17.28 -13.37 33.69
N ASP A 30 -17.05 -12.61 32.61
CA ASP A 30 -17.22 -11.15 32.61
C ASP A 30 -17.71 -10.67 31.23
N GLY A 31 -18.96 -10.17 31.21
CA GLY A 31 -19.69 -9.79 30.01
C GLY A 31 -19.08 -8.60 29.27
N VAL A 32 -18.32 -8.89 28.21
CA VAL A 32 -18.10 -7.97 27.08
C VAL A 32 -19.08 -8.39 25.98
N GLN A 33 -20.12 -7.58 25.76
CA GLN A 33 -21.00 -7.73 24.61
C GLN A 33 -20.17 -7.58 23.33
N ALA A 34 -19.86 -8.70 22.68
CA ALA A 34 -19.34 -8.74 21.33
C ALA A 34 -20.29 -7.96 20.41
N MET A 35 -19.81 -6.84 19.86
CA MET A 35 -20.54 -6.16 18.80
C MET A 35 -20.69 -7.10 17.61
N GLY A 36 -21.93 -7.47 17.33
CA GLY A 36 -22.45 -7.59 15.97
C GLY A 36 -21.70 -8.55 15.06
N SER A 37 -21.96 -9.83 15.26
CA SER A 37 -21.90 -10.85 14.22
C SER A 37 -22.66 -10.43 12.94
N SER A 38 -22.00 -9.78 11.98
CA SER A 38 -22.42 -9.72 10.57
C SER A 38 -21.38 -9.06 9.67
N ASP A 39 -20.13 -9.54 9.67
CA ASP A 39 -19.33 -9.43 8.44
C ASP A 39 -19.76 -10.62 7.56
N PRO A 40 -20.59 -10.43 6.51
CA PRO A 40 -20.89 -11.52 5.60
C PRO A 40 -19.61 -11.76 4.81
N GLY A 41 -18.71 -12.58 5.37
CA GLY A 41 -17.40 -12.84 4.80
C GLY A 41 -17.49 -13.12 3.31
N CYS A 42 -16.47 -12.67 2.57
CA CYS A 42 -16.38 -12.66 1.11
C CYS A 42 -17.42 -13.57 0.42
N PRO A 43 -18.49 -13.03 -0.20
CA PRO A 43 -19.49 -13.85 -0.85
C PRO A 43 -18.76 -14.78 -1.82
N SER A 44 -18.84 -16.09 -1.56
CA SER A 44 -18.13 -17.10 -2.33
C SER A 44 -18.81 -17.29 -3.68
N THR A 45 -18.69 -16.32 -4.57
CA THR A 45 -19.14 -16.47 -5.95
C THR A 45 -18.00 -17.12 -6.73
N LEU A 46 -17.94 -18.44 -6.61
CA LEU A 46 -16.99 -19.27 -7.32
C LEU A 46 -17.63 -19.65 -8.64
N LEU A 47 -17.25 -18.95 -9.69
CA LEU A 47 -17.78 -19.25 -11.02
C LEU A 47 -16.85 -20.26 -11.66
N GLU A 48 -17.17 -21.53 -11.39
CA GLU A 48 -16.62 -22.68 -12.08
C GLU A 48 -17.34 -22.78 -13.43
N ASP A 49 -16.80 -22.17 -14.48
CA ASP A 49 -17.14 -22.66 -15.81
C ASP A 49 -16.06 -22.42 -16.86
N GLU A 50 -16.03 -23.34 -17.82
CA GLU A 50 -15.16 -23.25 -18.98
C GLU A 50 -15.58 -22.08 -19.86
N LYS A 51 -14.64 -21.15 -20.12
CA LYS A 51 -14.76 -20.12 -21.15
C LYS A 51 -15.94 -19.15 -20.96
N VAL A 52 -16.20 -18.70 -19.75
CA VAL A 52 -17.15 -17.60 -19.59
C VAL A 52 -16.43 -16.28 -19.86
N GLU A 53 -16.43 -15.89 -21.14
CA GLU A 53 -15.92 -14.58 -21.61
C GLU A 53 -16.69 -13.40 -20.98
N GLN A 54 -17.91 -13.64 -20.45
CA GLN A 54 -18.77 -12.62 -19.84
C GLN A 54 -19.54 -13.11 -18.61
N LEU A 55 -19.37 -12.44 -17.48
CA LEU A 55 -20.01 -12.74 -16.20
C LEU A 55 -21.03 -11.66 -15.82
N GLU A 56 -22.20 -12.07 -15.34
CA GLU A 56 -23.21 -11.17 -14.76
C GLU A 56 -23.26 -11.37 -13.25
N VAL A 57 -22.73 -10.42 -12.47
CA VAL A 57 -22.60 -10.55 -11.01
C VAL A 57 -22.86 -9.23 -10.29
N ASP A 58 -23.40 -9.33 -9.07
CA ASP A 58 -23.56 -8.21 -8.15
C ASP A 58 -22.74 -8.49 -6.89
N ILE A 59 -21.54 -7.90 -6.79
CA ILE A 59 -20.56 -8.20 -5.74
C ILE A 59 -20.12 -6.89 -5.06
N ASN A 60 -20.36 -6.79 -3.76
CA ASN A 60 -19.66 -5.84 -2.89
C ASN A 60 -18.42 -6.55 -2.31
N LEU A 61 -17.23 -6.00 -2.53
CA LEU A 61 -16.00 -6.61 -2.02
C LEU A 61 -15.82 -6.26 -0.54
N TRP A 62 -15.62 -7.29 0.29
CA TRP A 62 -15.32 -7.17 1.71
C TRP A 62 -13.80 -7.25 1.97
N TYR A 63 -13.36 -7.23 3.22
CA TYR A 63 -11.94 -7.38 3.54
C TYR A 63 -11.37 -8.69 3.01
N TYR A 64 -10.10 -8.64 2.59
CA TYR A 64 -9.34 -9.76 2.03
C TYR A 64 -10.01 -10.41 0.80
N CYS A 65 -10.82 -9.66 0.06
CA CYS A 65 -11.50 -10.11 -1.16
C CYS A 65 -10.85 -9.55 -2.42
N GLY A 66 -10.87 -10.35 -3.49
CA GLY A 66 -10.39 -9.92 -4.80
C GLY A 66 -11.19 -10.48 -5.96
N VAL A 67 -11.36 -9.68 -7.02
CA VAL A 67 -11.80 -10.13 -8.36
C VAL A 67 -10.58 -10.15 -9.27
N HIS A 68 -10.29 -11.31 -9.85
CA HIS A 68 -9.14 -11.48 -10.74
C HIS A 68 -9.57 -12.17 -12.03
N GLY A 69 -9.39 -11.50 -13.18
CA GLY A 69 -9.59 -12.13 -14.47
C GLY A 69 -8.38 -12.99 -14.86
N LEU A 70 -8.64 -14.14 -15.49
CA LEU A 70 -7.61 -15.11 -15.94
C LEU A 70 -7.37 -15.03 -17.46
N GLY A 71 -7.74 -13.91 -18.08
CA GLY A 71 -7.46 -13.63 -19.49
C GLY A 71 -5.99 -13.40 -19.79
N VAL A 72 -5.62 -13.32 -21.07
CA VAL A 72 -4.28 -12.86 -21.48
C VAL A 72 -4.17 -11.35 -21.33
N GLN A 73 -5.29 -10.65 -21.52
CA GLN A 73 -5.47 -9.21 -21.30
C GLN A 73 -6.81 -8.96 -20.56
N PRO A 74 -7.02 -7.77 -19.97
CA PRO A 74 -8.20 -7.49 -19.16
C PRO A 74 -9.54 -7.67 -19.90
N THR A 75 -9.56 -7.41 -21.21
CA THR A 75 -10.77 -7.52 -22.05
C THR A 75 -11.20 -8.94 -22.37
N ASP A 76 -10.41 -9.95 -22.02
CA ASP A 76 -10.80 -11.35 -22.25
C ASP A 76 -11.76 -11.87 -21.16
N VAL A 77 -11.88 -11.15 -20.05
CA VAL A 77 -12.83 -11.44 -18.97
C VAL A 77 -13.67 -10.20 -18.72
N THR A 78 -14.92 -10.22 -19.17
CA THR A 78 -15.86 -9.12 -18.91
C THR A 78 -16.74 -9.44 -17.72
N VAL A 79 -16.88 -8.49 -16.79
CA VAL A 79 -17.84 -8.53 -15.69
C VAL A 79 -18.88 -7.43 -15.90
N ARG A 80 -20.15 -7.81 -15.83
CA ARG A 80 -21.34 -6.97 -16.01
C ARG A 80 -22.18 -6.98 -14.73
N PRO A 81 -23.02 -5.94 -14.52
CA PRO A 81 -24.06 -5.98 -13.51
C PRO A 81 -24.93 -7.24 -13.62
N GLY A 82 -25.20 -7.86 -12.47
CA GLY A 82 -26.15 -8.94 -12.37
C GLY A 82 -27.59 -8.45 -12.39
N LEU A 83 -28.50 -9.33 -11.98
CA LEU A 83 -29.95 -9.04 -11.97
C LEU A 83 -30.34 -7.87 -11.07
N LYS A 84 -29.52 -7.50 -10.07
CA LYS A 84 -29.78 -6.33 -9.21
C LYS A 84 -29.24 -5.04 -9.83
N GLY A 85 -28.49 -5.11 -10.93
CA GLY A 85 -27.93 -3.96 -11.62
C GLY A 85 -26.82 -3.24 -10.84
N GLN A 86 -26.19 -3.90 -9.86
CA GLN A 86 -25.20 -3.29 -8.97
C GLN A 86 -23.76 -3.52 -9.45
N GLY A 87 -23.48 -4.66 -10.09
CA GLY A 87 -22.14 -4.98 -10.55
C GLY A 87 -21.15 -5.24 -9.41
N VAL A 88 -19.87 -5.26 -9.78
CA VAL A 88 -18.75 -5.21 -8.85
C VAL A 88 -18.63 -3.80 -8.29
N ARG A 89 -18.43 -3.69 -6.98
CA ARG A 89 -18.28 -2.41 -6.28
C ARG A 89 -17.58 -2.59 -4.95
N VAL A 90 -17.16 -1.45 -4.40
CA VAL A 90 -16.92 -1.24 -2.98
C VAL A 90 -17.77 -0.06 -2.55
N GLU A 91 -18.78 -0.33 -1.73
CA GLU A 91 -19.74 0.68 -1.26
C GLU A 91 -19.43 1.17 0.16
N GLN A 92 -20.17 2.18 0.60
CA GLN A 92 -20.02 2.76 1.92
C GLN A 92 -20.30 1.75 3.03
N GLN A 93 -19.46 1.76 4.07
CA GLN A 93 -19.63 0.92 5.25
C GLN A 93 -20.97 1.23 5.93
N PRO A 94 -21.75 0.19 6.30
CA PRO A 94 -22.99 0.38 7.03
C PRO A 94 -22.72 1.02 8.40
N ALA A 95 -23.75 1.63 8.98
CA ALA A 95 -23.69 2.14 10.34
C ALA A 95 -23.48 1.00 11.35
N GLU A 96 -22.82 1.28 12.48
CA GLU A 96 -22.64 0.30 13.58
C GLU A 96 -23.96 -0.18 14.17
N GLN A 97 -24.98 0.69 14.15
CA GLN A 97 -26.32 0.40 14.67
C GLN A 97 -27.38 0.66 13.59
N PRO A 98 -28.45 -0.14 13.50
CA PRO A 98 -29.53 0.09 12.55
C PRO A 98 -30.11 1.51 12.66
N GLY A 99 -30.11 2.26 11.56
CA GLY A 99 -30.58 3.64 11.51
C GLY A 99 -29.56 4.69 12.00
N GLY A 100 -28.34 4.27 12.35
CA GLY A 100 -27.22 5.16 12.68
C GLY A 100 -26.58 5.82 11.47
N GLN A 101 -25.57 6.65 11.71
CA GLN A 101 -24.78 7.28 10.65
C GLN A 101 -23.88 6.23 9.98
N LEU A 102 -23.86 6.23 8.63
CA LEU A 102 -22.93 5.39 7.87
C LEU A 102 -21.48 5.72 8.24
N LEU A 103 -20.65 4.68 8.33
CA LEU A 103 -19.26 4.83 8.74
C LEU A 103 -18.42 5.39 7.58
N PRO A 104 -17.38 6.18 7.90
CA PRO A 104 -16.39 6.54 6.90
C PRO A 104 -15.63 5.29 6.44
N ASN A 105 -15.27 5.27 5.17
CA ASN A 105 -14.46 4.23 4.55
C ASN A 105 -12.95 4.37 4.82
N THR A 106 -12.52 5.13 5.83
CA THR A 106 -11.09 5.33 6.15
C THR A 106 -10.38 4.02 6.50
N ASN A 107 -11.12 2.99 6.91
CA ASN A 107 -10.57 1.66 7.21
C ASN A 107 -10.87 0.62 6.11
N THR A 108 -11.34 1.02 4.94
CA THR A 108 -11.73 0.06 3.88
C THR A 108 -10.50 -0.47 3.11
N PHE A 109 -9.74 -1.36 3.76
CA PHE A 109 -8.47 -1.93 3.27
C PHE A 109 -8.61 -3.30 2.60
N TRP A 110 -7.49 -3.78 2.02
CA TRP A 110 -7.27 -5.16 1.59
C TRP A 110 -8.34 -5.68 0.63
N ARG A 111 -8.50 -5.01 -0.51
CA ARG A 111 -9.40 -5.41 -1.60
C ARG A 111 -8.69 -5.36 -2.94
N THR A 112 -9.03 -6.21 -3.89
CA THR A 112 -8.41 -6.13 -5.23
C THR A 112 -9.43 -6.26 -6.34
N ILE A 113 -9.24 -5.49 -7.42
CA ILE A 113 -9.85 -5.78 -8.71
C ILE A 113 -8.72 -5.75 -9.73
N GLU A 114 -8.48 -6.89 -10.37
CA GLU A 114 -7.34 -7.05 -11.25
C GLU A 114 -7.67 -7.79 -12.54
N HIS A 115 -7.06 -7.35 -13.64
CA HIS A 115 -7.00 -8.09 -14.90
C HIS A 115 -8.38 -8.41 -15.50
N VAL A 116 -9.31 -7.46 -15.42
CA VAL A 116 -10.73 -7.63 -15.77
C VAL A 116 -11.30 -6.40 -16.48
N HIS A 117 -12.24 -6.64 -17.38
CA HIS A 117 -13.07 -5.60 -17.99
C HIS A 117 -14.38 -5.45 -17.21
N VAL A 118 -14.51 -4.35 -16.48
CA VAL A 118 -15.72 -3.95 -15.76
C VAL A 118 -16.64 -3.19 -16.71
N ALA A 119 -17.61 -3.90 -17.28
CA ALA A 119 -18.62 -3.36 -18.18
C ALA A 119 -19.78 -2.72 -17.40
N GLN A 120 -19.46 -1.65 -16.68
CA GLN A 120 -20.37 -0.84 -15.88
C GLN A 120 -20.28 0.62 -16.31
N SER A 121 -21.43 1.32 -16.35
CA SER A 121 -21.46 2.78 -16.58
C SER A 121 -20.90 3.59 -15.40
N LYS A 122 -20.80 2.97 -14.22
CA LYS A 122 -20.17 3.50 -13.02
C LYS A 122 -19.60 2.36 -12.18
N LEU A 123 -18.38 2.52 -11.70
CA LEU A 123 -17.75 1.67 -10.69
C LEU A 123 -17.58 2.47 -9.39
N ASP A 124 -18.34 2.12 -8.35
CA ASP A 124 -18.13 2.63 -7.00
C ASP A 124 -16.99 1.84 -6.35
N PHE A 125 -15.92 2.52 -5.94
CA PHE A 125 -14.72 1.91 -5.37
C PHE A 125 -14.22 2.71 -4.16
N PHE A 126 -15.01 2.71 -3.08
CA PHE A 126 -14.79 3.56 -1.91
C PHE A 126 -13.80 2.90 -0.94
N VAL A 127 -12.51 3.02 -1.25
CA VAL A 127 -11.44 2.30 -0.57
C VAL A 127 -10.43 3.21 0.12
N SER A 128 -9.67 2.60 1.03
CA SER A 128 -8.45 3.13 1.64
C SER A 128 -7.20 2.41 1.12
N GLN A 129 -6.09 2.43 1.87
CA GLN A 129 -4.81 1.82 1.52
C GLN A 129 -4.91 0.31 1.22
N ALA A 130 -3.93 -0.22 0.48
CA ALA A 130 -3.83 -1.62 0.06
C ALA A 130 -5.09 -2.17 -0.64
N ALA A 131 -5.71 -1.33 -1.47
CA ALA A 131 -6.84 -1.71 -2.31
C ALA A 131 -6.60 -1.44 -3.81
N PRO A 132 -5.65 -2.14 -4.47
CA PRO A 132 -5.31 -1.85 -5.85
C PRO A 132 -6.43 -2.16 -6.84
N LEU A 133 -6.62 -1.24 -7.79
CA LEU A 133 -7.35 -1.43 -9.03
C LEU A 133 -6.32 -1.48 -10.18
N ARG A 134 -6.02 -2.67 -10.71
CA ARG A 134 -4.86 -2.86 -11.61
C ARG A 134 -5.20 -3.64 -12.88
N ALA A 135 -4.65 -3.24 -14.02
CA ALA A 135 -4.88 -3.94 -15.29
C ALA A 135 -6.38 -4.09 -15.57
N VAL A 136 -7.13 -2.99 -15.52
CA VAL A 136 -8.58 -3.02 -15.71
C VAL A 136 -9.01 -2.17 -16.88
N LYS A 137 -10.12 -2.57 -17.50
CA LYS A 137 -10.91 -1.67 -18.34
C LYS A 137 -12.23 -1.38 -17.64
N VAL A 138 -12.62 -0.12 -17.53
CA VAL A 138 -13.92 0.29 -16.98
C VAL A 138 -14.67 1.06 -18.07
N ASP A 139 -15.86 0.61 -18.46
CA ASP A 139 -16.61 1.26 -19.55
C ASP A 139 -17.08 2.68 -19.20
N GLY A 140 -17.32 2.94 -17.92
CA GLY A 140 -17.85 4.22 -17.43
C GLY A 140 -16.93 4.93 -16.43
N SER A 141 -17.55 5.74 -15.56
CA SER A 141 -16.84 6.54 -14.57
C SER A 141 -16.42 5.72 -13.33
N LEU A 142 -15.34 6.14 -12.69
CA LEU A 142 -14.85 5.59 -11.42
C LEU A 142 -15.15 6.58 -10.29
N GLN A 143 -15.94 6.16 -9.31
CA GLN A 143 -16.28 6.96 -8.13
C GLN A 143 -15.47 6.45 -6.93
N LEU A 144 -14.69 7.34 -6.31
CA LEU A 144 -13.77 6.96 -5.25
C LEU A 144 -14.29 7.20 -3.83
N SER A 145 -15.46 7.84 -3.69
CA SER A 145 -16.12 8.13 -2.42
C SER A 145 -17.62 8.30 -2.60
N GLY A 146 -18.43 7.97 -1.57
CA GLY A 146 -19.86 8.23 -1.52
C GLY A 146 -20.25 9.71 -1.28
N GLY A 147 -19.28 10.56 -0.92
CA GLY A 147 -19.49 11.99 -0.61
C GLY A 147 -20.02 12.26 0.80
N GLY A 148 -20.24 13.55 1.12
CA GLY A 148 -20.73 13.97 2.43
C GLY A 148 -19.76 13.64 3.56
N ASN A 149 -20.18 12.81 4.53
CA ASN A 149 -19.33 12.37 5.65
C ASN A 149 -18.54 11.08 5.34
N ASP A 150 -18.63 10.53 4.12
CA ASP A 150 -17.93 9.32 3.72
C ASP A 150 -16.45 9.58 3.38
N TYR A 151 -15.61 9.82 4.39
CA TYR A 151 -14.18 9.99 4.15
C TYR A 151 -13.54 8.66 3.71
N THR A 152 -12.64 8.75 2.74
CA THR A 152 -11.84 7.63 2.20
C THR A 152 -10.38 8.06 2.15
N SER A 153 -9.45 7.13 2.32
CA SER A 153 -8.00 7.41 2.38
C SER A 153 -7.21 6.49 1.42
N GLY A 154 -7.78 6.30 0.22
CA GLY A 154 -7.20 5.47 -0.82
C GLY A 154 -6.03 6.16 -1.49
N GLY A 155 -5.44 5.59 -2.51
CA GLY A 155 -5.74 4.32 -3.18
C GLY A 155 -5.01 4.33 -4.52
N ALA A 156 -4.98 3.20 -5.22
CA ALA A 156 -4.12 3.05 -6.39
C ALA A 156 -4.90 2.53 -7.61
N LEU A 157 -4.81 3.23 -8.73
CA LEU A 157 -5.28 2.82 -10.05
C LEU A 157 -4.10 2.69 -11.02
N MET A 158 -3.82 1.49 -11.51
CA MET A 158 -2.62 1.24 -12.33
C MET A 158 -2.92 0.44 -13.59
N ASN A 159 -2.25 0.78 -14.69
CA ASN A 159 -2.29 0.03 -15.95
C ASN A 159 -3.73 -0.13 -16.50
N ALA A 160 -4.51 0.95 -16.55
CA ALA A 160 -5.95 0.86 -16.76
C ALA A 160 -6.45 1.65 -17.99
N ASP A 161 -7.67 1.33 -18.41
CA ASP A 161 -8.46 2.06 -19.42
C ASP A 161 -9.79 2.48 -18.79
N ILE A 162 -9.97 3.77 -18.51
CA ILE A 162 -11.19 4.33 -17.90
C ILE A 162 -11.97 5.11 -18.96
N GLY A 163 -13.18 4.62 -19.27
CA GLY A 163 -14.07 5.20 -20.28
C GLY A 163 -14.68 6.54 -19.88
N GLY A 164 -14.97 6.71 -18.58
CA GLY A 164 -15.57 7.92 -18.01
C GLY A 164 -14.59 8.78 -17.22
N ASP A 165 -15.13 9.51 -16.26
CA ASP A 165 -14.37 10.40 -15.37
C ASP A 165 -13.93 9.65 -14.10
N ILE A 166 -12.81 10.06 -13.52
CA ILE A 166 -12.39 9.61 -12.18
C ILE A 166 -12.81 10.69 -11.16
N ILE A 167 -13.80 10.38 -10.34
CA ILE A 167 -14.43 11.32 -9.40
C ILE A 167 -13.91 11.03 -8.00
N THR A 168 -13.11 11.95 -7.48
CA THR A 168 -12.38 11.81 -6.21
C THR A 168 -13.26 12.01 -4.98
N GLY A 169 -14.22 12.94 -5.03
CA GLY A 169 -15.13 13.21 -3.91
C GLY A 169 -14.39 13.62 -2.64
N THR A 170 -14.66 12.93 -1.54
CA THR A 170 -13.99 13.14 -0.23
C THR A 170 -12.78 12.23 -0.01
N GLN A 171 -12.24 11.61 -1.07
CA GLN A 171 -10.92 10.96 -0.98
C GLN A 171 -9.89 11.95 -0.47
N GLN A 172 -9.03 11.49 0.43
CA GLN A 172 -7.94 12.33 0.94
C GLN A 172 -6.83 12.44 -0.11
N GLN A 173 -6.41 11.31 -0.67
CA GLN A 173 -5.36 11.23 -1.68
C GLN A 173 -5.67 10.16 -2.74
N TRP A 174 -4.95 10.16 -3.85
CA TRP A 174 -5.05 9.10 -4.87
C TRP A 174 -3.82 8.99 -5.78
N TYR A 175 -3.41 7.76 -6.08
CA TYR A 175 -2.32 7.43 -6.98
C TYR A 175 -2.85 6.77 -8.26
N THR A 176 -2.51 7.33 -9.42
CA THR A 176 -2.82 6.75 -10.73
C THR A 176 -1.55 6.59 -11.56
N ARG A 177 -1.37 5.46 -12.25
CA ARG A 177 -0.21 5.23 -13.13
C ARG A 177 -0.56 4.46 -14.39
N GLY A 178 0.02 4.86 -15.53
CA GLY A 178 -0.05 4.07 -16.76
C GLY A 178 -1.49 3.89 -17.24
N THR A 179 -2.32 4.92 -17.10
CA THR A 179 -3.77 4.82 -17.34
C THR A 179 -4.16 5.68 -18.54
N LEU A 180 -5.01 5.12 -19.41
CA LEU A 180 -5.76 5.88 -20.40
C LEU A 180 -7.01 6.44 -19.72
N MET A 181 -7.02 7.75 -19.48
CA MET A 181 -8.07 8.43 -18.72
C MET A 181 -8.29 9.84 -19.24
N LYS A 182 -9.46 10.40 -18.97
CA LYS A 182 -9.63 11.86 -19.03
C LYS A 182 -8.86 12.53 -17.89
N PRO A 183 -8.48 13.80 -18.03
CA PRO A 183 -8.01 14.58 -16.88
C PRO A 183 -8.99 14.49 -15.70
N TYR A 184 -8.50 14.63 -14.47
CA TYR A 184 -9.39 14.72 -13.31
C TYR A 184 -10.39 15.88 -13.49
N PRO A 185 -11.72 15.63 -13.38
CA PRO A 185 -12.74 16.61 -13.75
C PRO A 185 -12.91 17.75 -12.73
N HIS A 186 -12.30 17.62 -11.56
CA HIS A 186 -12.43 18.56 -10.44
C HIS A 186 -11.06 18.91 -9.87
N PRO A 187 -10.92 20.11 -9.27
CA PRO A 187 -9.81 20.42 -8.38
C PRO A 187 -9.56 19.31 -7.37
N ALA A 188 -8.30 19.02 -7.11
CA ALA A 188 -7.96 18.07 -6.08
C ALA A 188 -8.32 18.64 -4.70
N GLY A 189 -8.75 17.78 -3.77
CA GLY A 189 -8.92 18.16 -2.37
C GLY A 189 -7.59 18.47 -1.68
N ILE A 190 -7.63 18.72 -0.37
CA ILE A 190 -6.48 19.11 0.46
C ILE A 190 -5.36 18.05 0.58
N GLY A 191 -5.56 16.83 0.09
CA GLY A 191 -4.50 15.80 0.10
C GLY A 191 -3.83 15.63 -1.26
N SER A 192 -3.08 14.53 -1.43
CA SER A 192 -2.16 14.38 -2.56
C SER A 192 -2.76 13.59 -3.72
N TYR A 193 -2.60 14.05 -4.95
CA TYR A 193 -3.21 13.39 -6.12
C TYR A 193 -2.18 13.34 -7.23
N ALA A 194 -1.83 12.14 -7.67
CA ALA A 194 -0.76 11.91 -8.63
C ALA A 194 -1.23 11.09 -9.82
N ALA A 195 -0.82 11.48 -11.02
CA ALA A 195 -0.95 10.71 -12.26
C ALA A 195 0.43 10.55 -12.91
N VAL A 196 0.96 9.33 -12.95
CA VAL A 196 2.32 9.02 -13.42
C VAL A 196 2.26 8.24 -14.73
N GLY A 197 2.80 8.79 -15.81
CA GLY A 197 2.81 8.13 -17.12
C GLY A 197 1.42 7.85 -17.68
N CYS A 198 0.42 8.66 -17.35
CA CYS A 198 -0.94 8.50 -17.87
C CYS A 198 -1.09 9.17 -19.26
N VAL A 199 -2.09 8.72 -20.02
CA VAL A 199 -2.42 9.23 -21.35
C VAL A 199 -3.81 9.83 -21.31
N ASP A 200 -3.94 11.04 -21.86
CA ASP A 200 -5.22 11.71 -22.03
C ASP A 200 -6.05 10.95 -23.07
N ARG A 201 -7.23 10.50 -22.66
CA ARG A 201 -8.18 9.74 -23.49
C ARG A 201 -8.59 10.49 -24.74
N ASP A 202 -8.81 11.80 -24.66
CA ASP A 202 -9.42 12.56 -25.74
C ASP A 202 -8.39 12.92 -26.82
N SER A 203 -7.17 13.26 -26.41
CA SER A 203 -6.08 13.59 -27.34
C SER A 203 -5.22 12.38 -27.75
N GLY A 204 -5.24 11.30 -26.96
CA GLY A 204 -4.34 10.14 -27.13
C GLY A 204 -2.88 10.43 -26.80
N MET A 205 -2.59 11.58 -26.20
CA MET A 205 -1.22 12.02 -25.87
C MET A 205 -0.92 11.82 -24.38
N PRO A 206 0.32 11.48 -24.00
CA PRO A 206 0.74 11.49 -22.60
C PRO A 206 0.48 12.85 -21.95
N PHE A 207 0.08 12.86 -20.68
CA PHE A 207 0.00 14.10 -19.91
C PHE A 207 1.39 14.75 -19.81
N TRP A 208 1.43 16.07 -19.95
CA TRP A 208 2.63 16.84 -19.66
C TRP A 208 2.86 16.91 -18.16
N ASP A 209 4.15 16.97 -17.77
CA ASP A 209 4.56 17.21 -16.41
C ASP A 209 3.91 18.49 -15.87
N SER A 210 3.14 18.34 -14.81
CA SER A 210 2.57 19.44 -14.04
C SER A 210 2.81 19.17 -12.57
N TYR A 211 3.74 19.95 -12.03
CA TYR A 211 4.01 20.01 -10.60
C TYR A 211 3.24 21.15 -9.94
N ASN A 212 2.44 21.91 -10.71
CA ASN A 212 1.90 23.18 -10.26
C ASN A 212 0.65 22.98 -9.38
N PHE A 213 0.74 23.57 -8.20
CA PHE A 213 -0.34 23.62 -7.21
C PHE A 213 -1.22 24.87 -7.35
N ASP A 214 -0.76 25.91 -8.06
CA ASP A 214 -1.45 27.21 -8.07
C ASP A 214 -2.82 27.14 -8.78
N PRO A 215 -3.94 27.35 -8.05
CA PRO A 215 -5.27 27.36 -8.65
C PRO A 215 -5.49 28.47 -9.67
N ALA A 216 -4.67 29.52 -9.63
CA ALA A 216 -4.73 30.65 -10.55
C ALA A 216 -3.97 30.40 -11.86
N GLN A 217 -3.10 29.39 -11.93
CA GLN A 217 -2.29 29.11 -13.12
C GLN A 217 -2.92 28.05 -14.00
N ASN A 218 -3.70 28.53 -14.96
CA ASN A 218 -4.25 27.74 -16.05
C ASN A 218 -3.10 27.36 -17.02
N GLN A 219 -2.49 26.18 -16.85
CA GLN A 219 -1.53 25.69 -17.84
C GLN A 219 -2.24 25.35 -19.16
N GLN A 220 -1.64 25.73 -20.29
CA GLN A 220 -2.22 25.52 -21.62
C GLN A 220 -2.34 24.01 -21.91
N GLY A 221 -3.56 23.53 -22.18
CA GLY A 221 -3.84 22.13 -22.49
C GLY A 221 -4.40 21.29 -21.34
N GLN A 222 -4.43 21.81 -20.10
CA GLN A 222 -5.01 21.16 -18.91
C GLN A 222 -5.93 22.13 -18.14
N THR A 223 -6.77 22.87 -18.85
CA THR A 223 -7.44 24.05 -18.29
C THR A 223 -8.47 23.69 -17.21
N GLY A 224 -8.29 24.17 -15.98
CA GLY A 224 -9.25 24.02 -14.86
C GLY A 224 -8.88 23.03 -13.73
N HIS A 225 -7.73 22.36 -13.80
CA HIS A 225 -7.38 21.21 -12.92
C HIS A 225 -6.43 21.61 -11.78
N THR A 226 -6.89 22.48 -10.90
CA THR A 226 -6.07 23.04 -9.82
C THR A 226 -5.71 21.95 -8.79
N GLY A 227 -4.41 21.74 -8.56
CA GLY A 227 -3.93 20.91 -7.45
C GLY A 227 -3.76 19.41 -7.74
N ALA A 228 -3.72 18.91 -8.97
CA ALA A 228 -3.28 17.52 -9.23
C ALA A 228 -1.86 17.51 -9.82
N THR A 229 -1.04 16.53 -9.44
CA THR A 229 0.34 16.38 -9.94
C THR A 229 0.36 15.38 -11.09
N TYR A 230 0.77 15.81 -12.27
CA TYR A 230 0.99 14.95 -13.43
C TYR A 230 2.50 14.79 -13.64
N ILE A 231 2.94 13.55 -13.83
CA ILE A 231 4.35 13.19 -13.99
C ILE A 231 4.44 12.32 -15.23
N GLY A 232 5.46 12.56 -16.05
CA GLY A 232 5.72 11.80 -17.26
C GLY A 232 5.99 10.32 -16.99
N ALA A 233 6.15 9.57 -18.08
CA ALA A 233 6.41 8.15 -18.01
C ALA A 233 7.66 7.82 -17.17
N PRO A 234 7.59 6.83 -16.26
CA PRO A 234 8.76 6.30 -15.57
C PRO A 234 9.87 5.94 -16.55
N GLU A 235 11.11 6.27 -16.21
CA GLU A 235 12.27 5.95 -17.08
C GLU A 235 12.42 4.45 -17.32
N ILE A 236 12.21 3.66 -16.27
CA ILE A 236 12.32 2.21 -16.25
C ILE A 236 11.17 1.69 -15.39
N PHE A 237 10.37 0.77 -15.92
CA PHE A 237 9.23 0.19 -15.20
C PHE A 237 8.84 -1.18 -15.81
N ALA A 238 8.12 -2.04 -15.09
CA ALA A 238 7.50 -3.23 -15.65
C ALA A 238 6.18 -3.49 -14.94
N GLU A 239 5.17 -4.01 -15.62
CA GLU A 239 3.90 -4.35 -14.97
C GLU A 239 4.00 -5.59 -14.06
N LYS A 240 3.05 -5.69 -13.11
CA LYS A 240 2.99 -6.78 -12.13
C LYS A 240 2.82 -8.14 -12.83
N PRO A 241 3.58 -9.19 -12.44
CA PRO A 241 3.31 -10.55 -12.88
C PRO A 241 1.88 -11.02 -12.52
N PHE A 242 1.27 -11.80 -13.40
CA PHE A 242 -0.09 -12.31 -13.21
C PHE A 242 -0.27 -13.71 -13.78
N ILE A 243 -1.28 -14.42 -13.29
CA ILE A 243 -1.66 -15.75 -13.77
C ILE A 243 -2.76 -15.60 -14.79
N PHE A 244 -2.67 -16.34 -15.88
CA PHE A 244 -3.73 -16.45 -16.87
C PHE A 244 -3.98 -17.92 -17.24
N PHE A 245 -5.13 -18.18 -17.84
CA PHE A 245 -5.56 -19.50 -18.27
C PHE A 245 -5.76 -19.51 -19.78
N GLU A 246 -4.99 -20.33 -20.48
CA GLU A 246 -5.02 -20.43 -21.93
C GLU A 246 -4.74 -21.89 -22.33
N GLU A 247 -5.42 -22.38 -23.37
CA GLU A 247 -5.22 -23.75 -23.88
C GLU A 247 -5.40 -24.85 -22.82
N GLY A 248 -6.27 -24.62 -21.83
CA GLY A 248 -6.55 -25.60 -20.78
C GLY A 248 -5.52 -25.64 -19.65
N MET A 249 -4.55 -24.71 -19.63
CA MET A 249 -3.43 -24.69 -18.70
C MET A 249 -3.28 -23.31 -18.03
N TYR A 250 -2.89 -23.31 -16.76
CA TYR A 250 -2.42 -22.09 -16.09
C TYR A 250 -1.00 -21.74 -16.56
N LYS A 251 -0.79 -20.44 -16.80
CA LYS A 251 0.49 -19.87 -17.21
C LYS A 251 0.76 -18.61 -16.38
N LEU A 252 2.04 -18.35 -16.09
CA LEU A 252 2.48 -17.12 -15.40
C LEU A 252 3.03 -16.16 -16.46
N ARG A 253 2.46 -14.95 -16.54
CA ARG A 253 3.00 -13.85 -17.33
C ARG A 253 3.98 -13.06 -16.47
N ILE A 254 5.16 -12.80 -17.03
CA ILE A 254 6.18 -11.90 -16.45
C ILE A 254 6.35 -10.74 -17.45
N PRO A 255 5.66 -9.60 -17.24
CA PRO A 255 5.72 -8.43 -18.13
C PRO A 255 7.16 -7.94 -18.35
N GLU A 256 7.50 -7.44 -19.52
CA GLU A 256 8.88 -6.98 -19.78
C GLU A 256 9.17 -5.62 -19.13
N VAL A 257 10.46 -5.28 -19.07
CA VAL A 257 10.90 -3.95 -18.61
C VAL A 257 10.70 -2.96 -19.76
N LEU A 258 9.87 -1.97 -19.49
CA LEU A 258 9.51 -0.86 -20.37
C LEU A 258 10.39 0.35 -20.04
N ASN A 259 10.69 1.14 -21.07
CA ASN A 259 11.42 2.39 -20.94
C ASN A 259 10.54 3.55 -21.38
N LYS A 260 10.29 4.51 -20.48
CA LYS A 260 9.48 5.73 -20.76
C LYS A 260 8.13 5.42 -21.42
N HIS A 261 7.47 4.35 -20.97
CA HIS A 261 6.16 3.95 -21.47
C HIS A 261 5.04 4.70 -20.74
N ALA A 262 4.08 5.23 -21.49
CA ALA A 262 2.90 5.92 -20.99
C ALA A 262 1.62 5.20 -21.46
N GLY A 263 0.62 5.17 -20.58
CA GLY A 263 -0.63 4.46 -20.82
C GLY A 263 -0.56 2.98 -20.43
N PRO A 264 -1.64 2.23 -20.72
CA PRO A 264 -1.75 0.83 -20.35
C PRO A 264 -0.91 -0.08 -21.27
N GLU A 265 -0.35 -1.13 -20.68
CA GLU A 265 0.40 -2.20 -21.35
C GLU A 265 -0.07 -3.56 -20.84
N TRP A 266 -0.67 -4.37 -21.72
CA TRP A 266 -1.30 -5.65 -21.37
C TRP A 266 -0.72 -6.87 -22.11
N GLN A 267 0.11 -6.67 -23.14
CA GLN A 267 0.41 -7.72 -24.12
C GLN A 267 1.86 -8.19 -24.10
N THR A 268 2.76 -7.45 -23.46
CA THR A 268 4.19 -7.72 -23.48
C THR A 268 4.68 -8.63 -22.35
N GLY A 269 5.86 -9.23 -22.55
CA GLY A 269 6.55 -10.04 -21.54
C GLY A 269 6.57 -11.55 -21.81
N SER A 270 7.33 -12.26 -20.97
CA SER A 270 7.56 -13.70 -21.12
C SER A 270 6.48 -14.54 -20.45
N THR A 271 6.27 -15.75 -20.95
CA THR A 271 5.31 -16.71 -20.41
C THR A 271 6.03 -17.91 -19.83
N VAL A 272 5.64 -18.31 -18.61
CA VAL A 272 6.17 -19.46 -17.91
C VAL A 272 5.06 -20.47 -17.64
N GLY A 273 5.29 -21.73 -18.02
CA GLY A 273 4.41 -22.84 -17.68
C GLY A 273 4.48 -23.19 -16.18
N PHE A 274 3.37 -23.67 -15.62
CA PHE A 274 3.28 -24.02 -14.21
C PHE A 274 4.15 -25.22 -13.79
N ASP A 275 4.75 -25.95 -14.73
CA ASP A 275 5.81 -26.93 -14.47
C ASP A 275 7.05 -26.29 -13.80
N LYS A 276 7.32 -25.02 -14.12
CA LYS A 276 8.39 -24.19 -13.54
C LYS A 276 7.93 -23.34 -12.34
N VAL A 277 6.71 -23.55 -11.87
CA VAL A 277 6.14 -22.83 -10.72
C VAL A 277 5.97 -23.81 -9.56
N PHE A 278 6.34 -23.36 -8.36
CA PHE A 278 6.00 -24.02 -7.11
C PHE A 278 4.78 -23.34 -6.50
N VAL A 279 3.67 -24.06 -6.44
CA VAL A 279 2.41 -23.57 -5.86
C VAL A 279 2.34 -24.05 -4.42
N THR A 280 2.24 -23.10 -3.49
CA THR A 280 2.19 -23.42 -2.07
C THR A 280 0.83 -23.99 -1.64
N LYS A 281 0.83 -24.58 -0.46
CA LYS A 281 -0.33 -24.89 0.38
C LYS A 281 -0.15 -24.21 1.73
N ALA A 282 -1.21 -24.01 2.51
CA ALA A 282 -1.12 -23.41 3.85
C ALA A 282 -0.08 -24.06 4.78
N THR A 283 0.23 -25.35 4.60
CA THR A 283 1.24 -26.09 5.37
C THR A 283 2.67 -26.04 4.80
N THR A 284 2.92 -25.21 3.78
CA THR A 284 4.24 -25.12 3.12
C THR A 284 5.25 -24.43 4.04
N THR A 285 6.43 -25.04 4.15
CA THR A 285 7.54 -24.55 4.97
C THR A 285 8.49 -23.64 4.18
N ALA A 286 9.28 -22.83 4.88
CA ALA A 286 10.31 -22.00 4.27
C ALA A 286 11.35 -22.86 3.52
N ALA A 287 11.77 -24.00 4.10
CA ALA A 287 12.70 -24.93 3.46
C ALA A 287 12.22 -25.44 2.10
N GLN A 288 10.91 -25.72 1.95
CA GLN A 288 10.33 -26.13 0.67
C GLN A 288 10.34 -24.99 -0.35
N ILE A 289 10.02 -23.76 0.08
CA ILE A 289 10.08 -22.56 -0.77
C ILE A 289 11.52 -22.32 -1.22
N ASN A 290 12.47 -22.33 -0.30
CA ASN A 290 13.90 -22.15 -0.55
C ASN A 290 14.47 -23.20 -1.51
N SER A 291 14.07 -24.47 -1.35
CA SER A 291 14.46 -25.54 -2.26
C SER A 291 13.88 -25.35 -3.66
N ALA A 292 12.64 -24.87 -3.79
CA ALA A 292 12.03 -24.58 -5.09
C ALA A 292 12.75 -23.43 -5.81
N ILE A 293 13.04 -22.34 -5.09
CA ILE A 293 13.78 -21.19 -5.63
C ILE A 293 15.19 -21.61 -6.07
N SER A 294 15.88 -22.41 -5.26
CA SER A 294 17.22 -22.93 -5.58
C SER A 294 17.22 -23.83 -6.83
N ALA A 295 16.09 -24.50 -7.10
CA ALA A 295 15.87 -25.28 -8.32
C ALA A 295 15.44 -24.42 -9.52
N GLY A 296 15.45 -23.09 -9.40
CA GLY A 296 15.09 -22.15 -10.47
C GLY A 296 13.58 -22.01 -10.70
N LYS A 297 12.74 -22.42 -9.74
CA LYS A 297 11.29 -22.24 -9.84
C LYS A 297 10.86 -20.86 -9.34
N HIS A 298 9.80 -20.34 -9.95
CA HIS A 298 9.00 -19.26 -9.38
C HIS A 298 8.07 -19.81 -8.29
N VAL A 299 7.52 -18.93 -7.46
CA VAL A 299 6.64 -19.31 -6.36
C VAL A 299 5.31 -18.58 -6.48
N VAL A 300 4.20 -19.32 -6.38
CA VAL A 300 2.87 -18.75 -6.22
C VAL A 300 2.38 -19.09 -4.82
N LEU A 301 2.20 -18.05 -4.00
CA LEU A 301 1.63 -18.17 -2.66
C LEU A 301 0.11 -18.19 -2.79
N THR A 302 -0.50 -19.35 -2.52
CA THR A 302 -1.96 -19.45 -2.43
C THR A 302 -2.50 -18.65 -1.24
N PRO A 303 -3.79 -18.27 -1.22
CA PRO A 303 -4.37 -17.53 -0.09
C PRO A 303 -4.29 -18.34 1.20
N ALA A 304 -3.41 -17.93 2.12
CA ALA A 304 -3.25 -18.49 3.45
C ALA A 304 -2.39 -17.56 4.31
N VAL A 305 -2.39 -17.83 5.62
CA VAL A 305 -1.39 -17.31 6.55
C VAL A 305 -0.29 -18.35 6.73
N TYR A 306 0.94 -17.96 6.47
CA TYR A 306 2.11 -18.82 6.41
C TYR A 306 3.06 -18.50 7.57
N TYR A 307 3.20 -19.43 8.51
CA TYR A 307 4.12 -19.28 9.64
C TYR A 307 5.48 -19.89 9.32
N MET A 308 6.49 -19.05 9.13
CA MET A 308 7.82 -19.45 8.68
C MET A 308 8.77 -19.64 9.87
N ASP A 309 9.53 -20.72 9.86
CA ASP A 309 10.52 -21.09 10.87
C ASP A 309 11.96 -20.67 10.53
N GLU A 310 12.20 -20.29 9.28
CA GLU A 310 13.45 -19.69 8.80
C GLU A 310 13.15 -18.68 7.68
N PRO A 311 14.11 -17.79 7.34
CA PRO A 311 13.95 -16.85 6.23
C PRO A 311 13.71 -17.53 4.88
N ILE A 312 12.87 -16.90 4.04
CA ILE A 312 12.78 -17.21 2.62
C ILE A 312 13.93 -16.50 1.90
N VAL A 313 14.84 -17.24 1.30
CA VAL A 313 16.07 -16.71 0.68
C VAL A 313 15.98 -16.80 -0.85
N ILE A 314 16.07 -15.65 -1.51
CA ILE A 314 15.97 -15.54 -2.97
C ILE A 314 17.35 -15.17 -3.54
N ASN A 315 18.12 -16.20 -3.89
CA ASN A 315 19.45 -16.07 -4.51
C ASN A 315 19.49 -16.52 -5.98
N HIS A 316 18.32 -16.68 -6.61
CA HIS A 316 18.21 -16.99 -8.03
C HIS A 316 17.67 -15.74 -8.76
N PRO A 317 18.34 -15.24 -9.81
CA PRO A 317 17.87 -14.07 -10.54
C PRO A 317 16.53 -14.36 -11.24
N ASN A 318 15.77 -13.31 -11.51
CA ASN A 318 14.46 -13.38 -12.18
C ASN A 318 13.38 -14.18 -11.44
N THR A 319 13.59 -14.54 -10.17
CA THR A 319 12.58 -15.26 -9.38
C THR A 319 11.37 -14.37 -9.13
N VAL A 320 10.18 -14.87 -9.47
CA VAL A 320 8.91 -14.27 -9.12
C VAL A 320 8.34 -14.97 -7.89
N ILE A 321 7.94 -14.19 -6.88
CA ILE A 321 7.02 -14.61 -5.82
C ILE A 321 5.73 -13.82 -5.99
N LEU A 322 4.66 -14.52 -6.36
CA LEU A 322 3.34 -13.95 -6.56
C LEU A 322 2.39 -14.43 -5.46
N GLY A 323 1.90 -13.50 -4.64
CA GLY A 323 0.86 -13.75 -3.66
C GLY A 323 -0.54 -13.53 -4.23
N LEU A 324 -1.45 -14.43 -3.87
CA LEU A 324 -2.86 -14.36 -4.23
C LEU A 324 -3.71 -14.18 -2.98
N GLY A 325 -4.74 -13.35 -3.06
CA GLY A 325 -5.72 -13.18 -1.98
C GLY A 325 -5.10 -12.83 -0.65
N PHE A 326 -4.18 -11.86 -0.63
CA PHE A 326 -3.50 -11.39 0.57
C PHE A 326 -2.77 -12.50 1.35
N ALA A 327 -2.07 -13.37 0.61
CA ALA A 327 -1.19 -14.38 1.19
C ALA A 327 -0.20 -13.73 2.16
N THR A 328 -0.35 -14.05 3.46
CA THR A 328 0.36 -13.39 4.56
C THR A 328 1.47 -14.28 5.07
N ILE A 329 2.70 -13.78 5.12
CA ILE A 329 3.86 -14.46 5.70
C ILE A 329 4.14 -13.86 7.08
N ILE A 330 4.26 -14.71 8.09
CA ILE A 330 4.55 -14.34 9.47
C ILE A 330 5.77 -15.16 9.95
N PRO A 331 6.84 -14.54 10.48
CA PRO A 331 7.91 -15.28 11.10
C PRO A 331 7.45 -15.84 12.45
N LYS A 332 7.84 -17.08 12.77
CA LYS A 332 7.76 -17.60 14.13
C LYS A 332 8.81 -16.91 15.00
N GLN A 333 8.53 -16.78 16.30
CA GLN A 333 9.50 -16.28 17.28
C GLN A 333 10.62 -17.31 17.49
N LEU A 334 11.66 -17.21 16.66
CA LEU A 334 12.82 -18.10 16.69
C LEU A 334 14.11 -17.29 16.53
N PRO A 335 15.23 -17.70 17.16
CA PRO A 335 16.52 -17.05 17.00
C PRO A 335 17.00 -16.90 15.55
N ALA A 336 16.47 -17.72 14.63
CA ALA A 336 16.78 -17.69 13.21
C ALA A 336 16.46 -16.36 12.51
N PHE A 337 15.58 -15.53 13.08
CA PHE A 337 15.19 -14.23 12.52
C PHE A 337 15.86 -13.03 13.19
N ILE A 338 16.59 -13.22 14.30
CA ILE A 338 17.24 -12.11 15.02
C ILE A 338 18.24 -11.42 14.08
N GLY A 339 18.02 -10.13 13.81
CA GLY A 339 18.82 -9.33 12.88
C GLY A 339 18.71 -9.72 11.39
N ARG A 340 17.87 -10.69 11.04
CA ARG A 340 17.66 -11.17 9.65
C ARG A 340 16.35 -10.68 9.05
N GLY A 341 16.22 -10.86 7.74
CA GLY A 341 14.97 -10.66 7.01
C GLY A 341 14.00 -11.84 7.17
N VAL A 342 12.68 -11.63 7.11
CA VAL A 342 11.73 -12.74 6.90
C VAL A 342 11.82 -13.23 5.45
N ILE A 343 11.94 -12.29 4.51
CA ILE A 343 12.34 -12.53 3.12
C ILE A 343 13.68 -11.83 2.90
N GLU A 344 14.67 -12.56 2.41
CA GLU A 344 16.00 -12.05 2.07
C GLU A 344 16.23 -12.23 0.57
N VAL A 345 16.23 -11.13 -0.19
CA VAL A 345 16.67 -11.13 -1.58
C VAL A 345 18.18 -10.93 -1.61
N GLY A 346 18.92 -11.81 -2.27
CA GLY A 346 20.36 -11.67 -2.43
C GLY A 346 20.77 -10.55 -3.39
N ASN A 347 22.06 -10.50 -3.69
CA ASN A 347 22.63 -9.61 -4.71
C ASN A 347 22.39 -10.18 -6.12
N VAL A 348 21.11 -10.22 -6.52
CA VAL A 348 20.64 -10.75 -7.81
C VAL A 348 19.65 -9.79 -8.47
N ASP A 349 19.63 -9.80 -9.80
CA ASP A 349 18.76 -8.95 -10.62
C ASP A 349 17.39 -9.60 -10.91
N GLY A 350 16.41 -8.80 -11.31
CA GLY A 350 15.15 -9.25 -11.91
C GLY A 350 14.13 -9.92 -10.98
N VAL A 351 14.41 -10.01 -9.68
CA VAL A 351 13.46 -10.58 -8.71
C VAL A 351 12.18 -9.75 -8.67
N ARG A 352 11.03 -10.40 -8.54
CA ARG A 352 9.72 -9.72 -8.42
C ARG A 352 8.94 -10.27 -7.24
N LEU A 353 8.60 -9.41 -6.29
CA LEU A 353 7.66 -9.70 -5.20
C LEU A 353 6.34 -8.99 -5.52
N ALA A 354 5.27 -9.75 -5.73
CA ALA A 354 4.00 -9.22 -6.23
C ALA A 354 2.83 -9.70 -5.38
N GLY A 355 2.02 -8.79 -4.82
CA GLY A 355 0.87 -9.13 -3.99
C GLY A 355 1.24 -9.90 -2.71
N VAL A 356 2.45 -9.68 -2.20
CA VAL A 356 2.98 -10.35 -0.99
C VAL A 356 2.65 -9.49 0.22
N PHE A 357 2.05 -10.11 1.25
CA PHE A 357 1.82 -9.51 2.56
C PHE A 357 2.78 -10.12 3.57
N VAL A 358 3.62 -9.32 4.22
CA VAL A 358 4.47 -9.76 5.33
C VAL A 358 4.02 -9.09 6.63
N GLN A 359 3.83 -9.86 7.68
CA GLN A 359 3.44 -9.36 9.00
C GLN A 359 4.51 -9.70 10.02
N ALA A 360 4.77 -8.79 10.95
CA ALA A 360 5.65 -9.03 12.08
C ALA A 360 5.12 -10.15 12.98
N GLY A 361 6.04 -10.99 13.44
CA GLY A 361 5.74 -12.08 14.37
C GLY A 361 5.77 -11.64 15.84
N PRO A 362 5.45 -12.56 16.75
CA PRO A 362 5.50 -12.32 18.19
C PRO A 362 6.92 -12.00 18.69
N LEU A 363 7.00 -11.18 19.74
CA LEU A 363 8.23 -10.81 20.44
C LEU A 363 8.12 -11.02 21.94
N ASP A 364 9.27 -11.20 22.61
CA ASP A 364 9.35 -11.16 24.06
C ASP A 364 9.15 -9.72 24.55
N SER A 365 8.01 -9.44 25.15
CA SER A 365 7.76 -8.13 25.77
C SER A 365 8.47 -8.02 27.12
N PRO A 366 9.03 -6.84 27.47
CA PRO A 366 9.10 -5.59 26.71
C PRO A 366 10.43 -5.42 25.93
N ASP A 367 11.17 -6.51 25.68
CA ASP A 367 12.50 -6.44 25.06
C ASP A 367 12.43 -6.51 23.54
N PHE A 368 12.31 -5.34 22.92
CA PHE A 368 12.33 -5.19 21.46
C PHE A 368 13.74 -5.26 20.84
N THR A 369 14.80 -5.44 21.64
CA THR A 369 16.18 -5.52 21.11
C THR A 369 16.49 -6.84 20.41
N ASN A 370 15.68 -7.88 20.64
CA ASN A 370 15.77 -9.17 19.96
C ASN A 370 14.77 -9.31 18.79
N ALA A 371 14.28 -8.18 18.26
CA ALA A 371 13.31 -8.20 17.17
C ALA A 371 13.91 -8.73 15.86
N VAL A 372 13.02 -9.13 14.95
CA VAL A 372 13.38 -9.35 13.55
C VAL A 372 13.99 -8.06 13.01
N GLY A 373 15.09 -8.17 12.26
CA GLY A 373 15.77 -7.00 11.71
C GLY A 373 14.91 -6.29 10.66
N ALA A 374 14.46 -7.04 9.65
CA ALA A 374 13.52 -6.52 8.66
C ALA A 374 12.45 -7.55 8.26
N LEU A 375 11.25 -7.11 7.86
CA LEU A 375 10.31 -8.05 7.24
C LEU A 375 10.81 -8.46 5.85
N VAL A 376 11.29 -7.50 5.06
CA VAL A 376 11.97 -7.77 3.79
C VAL A 376 13.30 -7.04 3.77
N ARG A 377 14.37 -7.79 3.50
CA ARG A 377 15.70 -7.26 3.24
C ARG A 377 16.10 -7.58 1.80
N TRP A 378 16.29 -6.53 1.02
CA TRP A 378 16.69 -6.64 -0.38
C TRP A 378 18.16 -6.27 -0.56
N GLY A 379 19.00 -7.26 -0.81
CA GLY A 379 20.45 -7.09 -0.82
C GLY A 379 21.06 -7.25 0.57
N LYS A 380 22.39 -7.22 0.61
CA LYS A 380 23.14 -7.39 1.86
C LYS A 380 23.79 -6.07 2.29
N PRO A 381 23.62 -5.62 3.55
CA PRO A 381 24.18 -4.36 4.04
C PRO A 381 25.68 -4.20 3.79
N ASP A 382 26.45 -5.27 4.00
CA ASP A 382 27.91 -5.26 3.92
C ASP A 382 28.46 -5.60 2.52
N GLU A 383 27.59 -5.84 1.53
CA GLU A 383 27.97 -6.18 0.16
C GLU A 383 27.20 -5.28 -0.83
N PRO A 384 27.66 -4.04 -1.08
CA PRO A 384 27.02 -3.12 -2.01
C PRO A 384 26.86 -3.74 -3.40
N TYR A 385 25.67 -3.65 -3.97
CA TYR A 385 25.37 -4.19 -5.30
C TYR A 385 24.60 -3.14 -6.11
N ALA A 386 25.18 -2.73 -7.25
CA ALA A 386 24.64 -1.64 -8.03
C ALA A 386 23.30 -1.95 -8.72
N GLY A 387 22.98 -3.24 -8.89
CA GLY A 387 21.83 -3.68 -9.69
C GLY A 387 22.02 -3.45 -11.19
N ASN A 388 20.97 -3.73 -11.95
CA ASN A 388 20.97 -3.62 -13.41
C ASN A 388 19.74 -2.86 -13.93
N PRO A 389 19.89 -1.70 -14.61
CA PRO A 389 18.77 -0.93 -15.14
C PRO A 389 17.94 -1.66 -16.19
N SER A 390 18.52 -2.64 -16.89
CA SER A 390 17.78 -3.45 -17.87
C SER A 390 17.10 -4.67 -17.25
N ASN A 391 17.38 -4.98 -15.99
CA ASN A 391 16.75 -6.08 -15.25
C ASN A 391 16.55 -5.73 -13.76
N PRO A 392 15.82 -4.63 -13.44
CA PRO A 392 15.60 -4.20 -12.07
C PRO A 392 14.81 -5.22 -11.25
N GLY A 393 14.94 -5.12 -9.93
CA GLY A 393 14.07 -5.78 -8.97
C GLY A 393 12.75 -5.03 -8.80
N PHE A 394 11.65 -5.73 -8.51
CA PHE A 394 10.36 -5.10 -8.32
C PHE A 394 9.59 -5.58 -7.08
N LEU A 395 8.89 -4.63 -6.45
CA LEU A 395 7.85 -4.85 -5.45
C LEU A 395 6.52 -4.29 -5.99
N TYR A 396 5.46 -5.10 -6.01
CA TYR A 396 4.14 -4.68 -6.48
C TYR A 396 3.07 -5.00 -5.46
N ASP A 397 2.15 -4.07 -5.23
CA ASP A 397 1.00 -4.25 -4.35
C ASP A 397 1.45 -4.89 -3.01
N PHE A 398 2.59 -4.42 -2.50
CA PHE A 398 3.32 -5.04 -1.40
C PHE A 398 2.86 -4.43 -0.08
N ILE A 399 2.56 -5.31 0.88
CA ILE A 399 2.01 -4.90 2.17
C ILE A 399 2.93 -5.43 3.25
N ALA A 400 3.31 -4.56 4.18
CA ALA A 400 4.02 -4.95 5.37
C ALA A 400 3.33 -4.37 6.61
N ARG A 401 3.08 -5.20 7.64
CA ARG A 401 2.46 -4.70 8.88
C ARG A 401 3.10 -5.15 10.18
N VAL A 402 2.90 -4.34 11.22
CA VAL A 402 3.14 -4.71 12.62
C VAL A 402 1.88 -4.46 13.44
N GLY A 403 1.32 -5.51 14.04
CA GLY A 403 0.11 -5.43 14.86
C GLY A 403 -1.18 -5.37 14.05
N GLY A 404 -2.29 -5.18 14.75
CA GLY A 404 -3.65 -5.10 14.17
C GLY A 404 -4.51 -6.29 14.60
N PRO A 405 -4.29 -7.49 14.04
CA PRO A 405 -5.00 -8.70 14.45
C PRO A 405 -4.33 -9.45 15.62
N ASP A 406 -3.14 -9.04 16.04
CA ASP A 406 -2.37 -9.72 17.08
C ASP A 406 -2.95 -9.46 18.48
N HIS A 407 -2.93 -10.48 19.34
CA HIS A 407 -3.34 -10.42 20.75
C HIS A 407 -2.15 -10.45 21.72
N GLN A 408 -0.95 -10.63 21.19
CA GLN A 408 0.33 -10.64 21.88
C GLN A 408 1.25 -9.55 21.34
N PRO A 409 2.29 -9.14 22.09
CA PRO A 409 3.28 -8.19 21.61
C PRO A 409 3.99 -8.66 20.33
N VAL A 410 4.18 -7.73 19.39
CA VAL A 410 4.78 -7.99 18.07
C VAL A 410 5.72 -6.85 17.68
N GLY A 411 6.66 -7.08 16.77
CA GLY A 411 7.50 -6.00 16.28
C GLY A 411 8.63 -6.42 15.36
N VAL A 412 9.26 -5.39 14.80
CA VAL A 412 10.38 -5.48 13.85
C VAL A 412 11.14 -4.16 13.89
N GLU A 413 12.43 -4.14 13.56
CA GLU A 413 13.11 -2.85 13.37
C GLU A 413 12.59 -2.15 12.11
N ASN A 414 12.68 -2.80 10.94
CA ASN A 414 12.30 -2.20 9.67
C ASN A 414 11.26 -3.03 8.90
N LEU A 415 10.25 -2.41 8.28
CA LEU A 415 9.36 -3.20 7.40
C LEU A 415 10.08 -3.59 6.10
N LEU A 416 10.82 -2.65 5.49
CA LEU A 416 11.56 -2.88 4.25
C LEU A 416 12.94 -2.21 4.29
N GLU A 417 13.97 -2.99 3.98
CA GLU A 417 15.35 -2.53 3.78
C GLU A 417 15.80 -2.81 2.34
N ILE A 418 16.36 -1.79 1.66
CA ILE A 418 16.87 -1.92 0.29
C ILE A 418 18.34 -1.53 0.23
N HIS A 419 19.19 -2.52 -0.08
CA HIS A 419 20.65 -2.43 -0.21
C HIS A 419 21.15 -2.71 -1.64
N ASN A 420 20.28 -3.16 -2.55
CA ASN A 420 20.61 -3.25 -3.97
C ASN A 420 20.07 -2.05 -4.75
N GLY A 421 20.85 -1.58 -5.72
CA GLY A 421 20.37 -0.57 -6.66
C GLY A 421 19.37 -1.13 -7.67
N TYR A 422 18.66 -0.24 -8.37
CA TYR A 422 17.63 -0.59 -9.35
C TYR A 422 16.54 -1.53 -8.80
N VAL A 423 16.07 -1.23 -7.59
CA VAL A 423 14.84 -1.81 -7.02
C VAL A 423 13.71 -0.80 -7.17
N ILE A 424 12.58 -1.24 -7.71
CA ILE A 424 11.44 -0.38 -8.03
C ILE A 424 10.21 -0.87 -7.24
N GLY A 425 9.60 0.00 -6.45
CA GLY A 425 8.31 -0.23 -5.82
C GLY A 425 7.16 0.38 -6.62
N ASP A 426 6.05 -0.33 -6.73
CA ASP A 426 4.79 0.12 -7.34
C ASP A 426 3.62 -0.27 -6.44
N ASN A 427 3.03 0.72 -5.75
CA ASN A 427 1.97 0.58 -4.77
C ASN A 427 2.38 -0.26 -3.54
N LEU A 428 2.94 0.41 -2.53
CA LEU A 428 3.39 -0.18 -1.27
C LEU A 428 2.63 0.40 -0.09
N TRP A 429 2.20 -0.44 0.85
CA TRP A 429 1.70 0.01 2.15
C TRP A 429 2.49 -0.62 3.31
N LEU A 430 3.16 0.24 4.06
CA LEU A 430 4.05 -0.12 5.16
C LEU A 430 3.48 0.45 6.47
N TRP A 431 2.75 -0.38 7.22
CA TRP A 431 1.84 0.08 8.27
C TRP A 431 2.15 -0.53 9.63
N LYS A 432 2.49 0.31 10.62
CA LYS A 432 2.35 -0.11 12.01
C LYS A 432 0.92 0.18 12.43
N ALA A 433 0.23 -0.82 12.97
CA ALA A 433 -1.19 -0.70 13.30
C ALA A 433 -1.50 0.53 14.17
N ASP A 434 -2.55 1.26 13.87
CA ASP A 434 -3.05 2.35 14.72
C ASP A 434 -4.35 1.97 15.45
N HIS A 435 -5.06 0.95 14.94
CA HIS A 435 -6.29 0.38 15.50
C HIS A 435 -6.27 -1.16 15.47
N CYS A 436 -7.13 -1.79 16.28
CA CYS A 436 -7.42 -3.23 16.20
C CYS A 436 -8.61 -3.51 15.27
N VAL A 437 -8.86 -4.80 14.98
CA VAL A 437 -9.92 -5.26 14.07
C VAL A 437 -11.32 -4.75 14.46
N THR A 438 -11.60 -4.52 15.74
CA THR A 438 -12.92 -4.06 16.23
C THR A 438 -13.13 -2.54 16.09
N ASN A 439 -12.26 -1.81 15.37
CA ASN A 439 -12.26 -0.35 15.26
C ASN A 439 -12.29 0.40 16.61
N SER A 440 -11.95 -0.27 17.73
CA SER A 440 -12.04 0.29 19.08
C SER A 440 -10.88 1.24 19.44
N GLY A 441 -10.21 1.81 18.43
CA GLY A 441 -9.04 2.67 18.58
C GLY A 441 -7.75 1.94 18.98
N ALA A 442 -6.76 2.68 19.47
CA ALA A 442 -5.43 2.16 19.80
C ALA A 442 -5.37 1.31 21.10
N LEU A 443 -6.41 1.41 21.95
CA LEU A 443 -6.43 0.89 23.33
C LEU A 443 -6.58 -0.64 23.43
N CYS A 444 -7.04 -1.28 22.36
CA CYS A 444 -7.23 -2.73 22.28
C CYS A 444 -6.01 -3.47 21.71
N ILE A 445 -4.94 -2.77 21.36
CA ILE A 445 -3.81 -3.38 20.65
C ILE A 445 -2.69 -3.71 21.65
N PRO A 446 -2.15 -4.94 21.63
CA PRO A 446 -0.94 -5.28 22.36
C PRO A 446 0.24 -4.36 22.00
N GLN A 447 1.27 -4.35 22.85
CA GLN A 447 2.48 -3.58 22.59
C GLN A 447 3.08 -3.91 21.22
N ARG A 448 3.47 -2.89 20.47
CA ARG A 448 4.00 -3.07 19.13
C ARG A 448 5.10 -2.11 18.80
N TYR A 449 6.18 -2.63 18.22
CA TYR A 449 7.35 -1.85 17.89
C TYR A 449 7.64 -1.88 16.40
N LEU A 450 7.82 -0.69 15.82
CA LEU A 450 8.36 -0.51 14.49
C LEU A 450 9.34 0.67 14.52
N LYS A 451 10.62 0.46 14.22
CA LYS A 451 11.58 1.58 14.16
C LYS A 451 11.34 2.44 12.92
N HIS A 452 11.43 1.87 11.71
CA HIS A 452 11.21 2.58 10.45
C HIS A 452 10.34 1.75 9.49
N CYS A 453 9.49 2.40 8.69
CA CYS A 453 8.77 1.69 7.63
C CYS A 453 9.72 1.31 6.50
N LEU A 454 10.55 2.24 6.04
CA LEU A 454 11.45 2.01 4.90
C LEU A 454 12.84 2.58 5.15
N VAL A 455 13.87 1.78 4.87
CA VAL A 455 15.27 2.21 4.80
C VAL A 455 15.84 1.89 3.42
N VAL A 456 16.25 2.93 2.68
CA VAL A 456 16.88 2.79 1.36
C VAL A 456 18.35 3.17 1.43
N ASN A 457 19.24 2.21 1.25
CA ASN A 457 20.70 2.39 1.30
C ASN A 457 21.36 2.45 -0.08
N ALA A 458 20.66 2.01 -1.13
CA ALA A 458 21.23 1.86 -2.47
C ALA A 458 20.78 2.93 -3.46
N ALA A 459 21.62 3.16 -4.47
CA ALA A 459 21.33 4.14 -5.52
C ALA A 459 20.30 3.64 -6.55
N ASN A 460 19.64 4.57 -7.24
CA ASN A 460 18.67 4.30 -8.32
C ASN A 460 17.49 3.41 -7.87
N VAL A 461 17.05 3.57 -6.62
CA VAL A 461 15.82 2.97 -6.11
C VAL A 461 14.66 3.91 -6.41
N HIS A 462 13.56 3.39 -6.94
CA HIS A 462 12.39 4.20 -7.27
C HIS A 462 11.15 3.68 -6.53
N MET A 463 10.33 4.58 -6.00
CA MET A 463 9.06 4.27 -5.36
C MET A 463 7.94 5.04 -6.07
N TYR A 464 6.99 4.30 -6.63
CA TYR A 464 5.77 4.85 -7.21
C TYR A 464 4.60 4.39 -6.35
N GLY A 465 3.85 5.32 -5.76
CA GLY A 465 2.75 4.96 -4.86
C GLY A 465 3.24 4.38 -3.52
N LEU A 466 3.95 5.16 -2.70
CA LEU A 466 4.40 4.73 -1.37
C LEU A 466 3.48 5.25 -0.26
N MET A 467 2.95 4.36 0.57
CA MET A 467 2.23 4.72 1.80
C MET A 467 2.97 4.11 3.01
N ALA A 468 3.36 4.93 3.99
CA ALA A 468 4.14 4.50 5.14
C ALA A 468 3.70 5.19 6.43
N GLU A 469 3.33 4.45 7.46
CA GLU A 469 2.58 5.02 8.58
C GLU A 469 3.01 4.50 9.97
N HIS A 470 2.98 5.43 10.93
CA HIS A 470 3.01 5.23 12.38
C HIS A 470 4.27 4.60 12.99
N ALA A 471 5.42 4.67 12.31
CA ALA A 471 6.70 4.25 12.87
C ALA A 471 7.02 4.96 14.22
N ASN A 472 7.78 4.30 15.08
CA ASN A 472 8.21 4.83 16.38
C ASN A 472 9.33 5.87 16.25
N ASP A 473 10.08 5.84 15.15
CA ASP A 473 11.15 6.79 14.82
C ASP A 473 10.84 7.43 13.45
N ASP A 474 11.85 7.85 12.68
CA ASP A 474 11.64 8.31 11.30
C ASP A 474 10.84 7.28 10.47
N ILE A 475 9.84 7.72 9.72
CA ILE A 475 8.98 6.80 8.96
C ILE A 475 9.75 6.23 7.76
N VAL A 476 10.39 7.10 6.98
CA VAL A 476 11.24 6.73 5.84
C VAL A 476 12.62 7.35 5.98
N VAL A 477 13.66 6.52 5.80
CA VAL A 477 15.07 6.95 5.76
C VAL A 477 15.67 6.60 4.40
N TRP A 478 16.16 7.61 3.69
CA TRP A 478 16.68 7.48 2.33
C TRP A 478 18.14 7.93 2.25
N ASN A 479 19.06 6.97 2.18
CA ASN A 479 20.51 7.19 2.08
C ASN A 479 21.04 7.12 0.64
N GLY A 480 20.34 6.41 -0.26
CA GLY A 480 20.81 6.12 -1.61
C GLY A 480 20.66 7.26 -2.62
N GLU A 481 21.68 7.45 -3.46
CA GLU A 481 21.71 8.46 -4.53
C GLU A 481 20.72 8.18 -5.68
N ASN A 482 20.32 9.24 -6.38
CA ASN A 482 19.43 9.20 -7.55
C ASN A 482 18.09 8.50 -7.27
N GLY A 483 17.62 8.57 -6.02
CA GLY A 483 16.33 8.03 -5.63
C GLY A 483 15.17 8.83 -6.21
N LYS A 484 14.05 8.17 -6.49
CA LYS A 484 12.82 8.82 -6.97
C LYS A 484 11.63 8.34 -6.18
N THR A 485 10.79 9.24 -5.69
CA THR A 485 9.52 8.92 -5.06
C THR A 485 8.39 9.75 -5.64
N PHE A 486 7.46 9.13 -6.35
CA PHE A 486 6.29 9.81 -6.90
C PHE A 486 5.03 9.23 -6.29
N PHE A 487 4.25 10.11 -5.67
CA PHE A 487 3.23 9.78 -4.70
C PHE A 487 3.82 9.19 -3.41
N TYR A 488 3.68 9.95 -2.32
CA TYR A 488 3.97 9.48 -0.97
C TYR A 488 2.85 9.90 -0.03
N GLN A 489 2.34 8.97 0.76
CA GLN A 489 1.46 9.26 1.88
C GLN A 489 2.05 8.74 3.18
N SER A 490 1.88 9.50 4.27
CA SER A 490 2.27 9.04 5.59
C SER A 490 1.44 9.64 6.70
N GLU A 491 1.37 8.93 7.82
CA GLU A 491 0.87 9.44 9.08
C GLU A 491 1.90 9.21 10.20
N PHE A 492 2.09 10.21 11.06
CA PHE A 492 2.83 10.01 12.31
C PHE A 492 2.05 9.09 13.26
N LYS A 493 2.75 8.45 14.20
CA LYS A 493 2.12 7.68 15.27
C LYS A 493 1.17 8.59 16.07
N TYR A 494 -0.04 8.10 16.36
CA TYR A 494 -1.01 8.85 17.16
C TYR A 494 -0.46 9.17 18.56
N THR A 495 -0.81 10.34 19.06
CA THR A 495 -0.31 10.88 20.32
C THR A 495 -0.91 10.21 21.56
N GLN A 496 -1.95 9.37 21.41
CA GLN A 496 -2.67 8.74 22.54
C GLN A 496 -1.85 7.74 23.37
N GLY A 497 -0.60 7.43 22.99
CA GLY A 497 0.17 6.35 23.62
C GLY A 497 -0.41 4.96 23.29
N GLU A 498 0.28 3.90 23.69
CA GLU A 498 -0.15 2.50 23.47
C GLU A 498 -0.85 1.91 24.71
N SER A 499 -1.10 2.74 25.72
CA SER A 499 -1.78 2.39 26.97
C SER A 499 -2.78 3.49 27.34
N SER A 500 -3.81 3.13 28.12
CA SER A 500 -4.84 4.02 28.71
C SER A 500 -4.38 5.46 28.99
N LYS A 501 -5.32 6.43 28.92
CA LYS A 501 -5.17 7.88 29.21
C LYS A 501 -3.84 8.18 29.88
N PRO A 502 -2.80 8.61 29.14
CA PRO A 502 -1.59 9.01 29.82
C PRO A 502 -1.92 10.18 30.75
N SER A 503 -1.56 10.07 32.04
CA SER A 503 -1.81 11.12 33.04
C SER A 503 -1.02 12.40 32.76
N THR A 504 -0.05 12.32 31.84
CA THR A 504 0.76 13.42 31.29
C THR A 504 1.10 13.07 29.85
N TRP A 505 0.92 13.99 28.89
CA TRP A 505 1.36 13.77 27.50
C TRP A 505 2.84 13.44 27.46
N GLU A 506 3.19 12.27 26.91
CA GLU A 506 4.57 11.88 26.74
C GLU A 506 5.26 12.80 25.73
N LYS A 507 6.51 13.15 26.02
CA LYS A 507 7.37 13.83 25.07
C LYS A 507 7.53 12.92 23.86
N VAL A 508 6.88 13.24 22.75
CA VAL A 508 7.04 12.48 21.50
C VAL A 508 8.50 12.65 21.05
N PRO A 509 9.29 11.56 20.91
CA PRO A 509 10.62 11.65 20.34
C PRO A 509 10.54 12.33 18.97
N HIS A 510 11.53 13.18 18.64
CA HIS A 510 11.59 13.82 17.32
C HIS A 510 11.58 12.73 16.24
N SER A 511 10.63 12.82 15.31
CA SER A 511 10.52 11.92 14.17
C SER A 511 10.32 12.71 12.89
N VAL A 512 10.88 12.19 11.80
CA VAL A 512 10.77 12.74 10.46
C VAL A 512 9.93 11.79 9.61
N SER A 513 8.95 12.30 8.87
CA SER A 513 8.19 11.44 7.95
C SER A 513 9.09 10.96 6.80
N TYR A 514 9.86 11.84 6.18
CA TYR A 514 10.75 11.48 5.06
C TYR A 514 12.13 12.11 5.19
N ARG A 515 13.12 11.34 5.65
CA ARG A 515 14.51 11.79 5.76
C ARG A 515 15.30 11.42 4.51
N VAL A 516 15.91 12.41 3.87
CA VAL A 516 16.82 12.24 2.73
C VAL A 516 18.23 12.63 3.13
N ASN A 517 19.13 11.64 3.09
CA ASN A 517 20.54 11.80 3.35
C ASN A 517 21.39 11.86 2.07
N ALA A 518 20.81 11.45 0.93
CA ALA A 518 21.43 11.52 -0.40
C ALA A 518 21.56 12.96 -0.93
N LEU A 519 22.53 13.18 -1.80
CA LEU A 519 22.75 14.44 -2.50
C LEU A 519 21.79 14.64 -3.67
N ASN A 520 21.41 13.56 -4.36
CA ASN A 520 20.47 13.60 -5.48
C ASN A 520 19.24 12.76 -5.17
N HIS A 521 18.08 13.42 -5.11
CA HIS A 521 16.80 12.77 -4.89
C HIS A 521 15.67 13.55 -5.56
N GLN A 522 14.71 12.86 -6.15
CA GLN A 522 13.52 13.45 -6.76
C GLN A 522 12.27 12.99 -6.02
N ALA A 523 11.41 13.93 -5.67
CA ALA A 523 10.18 13.63 -4.95
C ALA A 523 9.04 14.53 -5.42
N ALA A 524 7.85 13.94 -5.64
CA ALA A 524 6.66 14.68 -6.00
C ALA A 524 5.36 14.03 -5.50
N ALA A 525 4.32 14.87 -5.32
CA ALA A 525 3.00 14.49 -4.82
C ALA A 525 3.03 13.80 -3.44
N PHE A 526 3.55 14.50 -2.44
CA PHE A 526 3.57 14.00 -1.06
C PHE A 526 2.28 14.42 -0.32
N GLY A 527 1.90 13.66 0.71
CA GLY A 527 0.80 13.93 1.63
C GLY A 527 1.18 13.41 3.02
N ILE A 528 1.53 14.30 3.95
CA ILE A 528 2.12 13.94 5.24
C ILE A 528 1.23 14.44 6.36
N TYR A 529 0.61 13.53 7.11
CA TYR A 529 -0.41 13.83 8.10
C TYR A 529 0.06 13.56 9.54
N ALA A 530 -0.53 14.27 10.48
CA ALA A 530 -0.35 14.05 11.91
C ALA A 530 -1.73 14.08 12.57
N VAL A 531 -2.22 12.91 13.00
CA VAL A 531 -3.54 12.78 13.63
C VAL A 531 -3.42 12.85 15.15
N VAL A 532 -4.17 13.79 15.74
CA VAL A 532 -4.25 13.99 17.18
C VAL A 532 -5.71 13.83 17.59
N LEU A 533 -6.02 12.74 18.28
CA LEU A 533 -7.38 12.39 18.65
C LEU A 533 -7.86 13.21 19.87
N ALA A 534 -8.97 13.92 19.71
CA ALA A 534 -9.46 14.94 20.66
C ALA A 534 -10.21 14.38 21.87
N ASP A 535 -10.68 13.13 21.83
CA ASP A 535 -11.67 12.57 22.76
C ASP A 535 -11.18 12.40 24.22
N TRP A 536 -9.94 12.81 24.52
CA TRP A 536 -9.28 12.67 25.82
C TRP A 536 -8.78 14.01 26.38
N VAL A 537 -8.96 15.12 25.65
CA VAL A 537 -8.19 16.37 25.86
C VAL A 537 -8.98 17.58 26.33
N ASP A 538 -10.30 17.45 26.52
CA ASP A 538 -11.09 18.52 27.14
C ASP A 538 -11.78 17.99 28.41
N ASP A 539 -10.96 17.65 29.42
CA ASP A 539 -11.44 17.61 30.80
C ASP A 539 -10.88 18.80 31.59
N GLU A 540 -11.63 19.24 32.60
CA GLU A 540 -11.23 20.37 33.47
C GLU A 540 -9.86 20.16 34.15
N GLN A 541 -9.30 18.94 34.08
CA GLN A 541 -8.01 18.58 34.68
C GLN A 541 -6.81 18.80 33.74
N THR A 542 -7.02 18.77 32.41
CA THR A 542 -5.93 18.86 31.43
C THR A 542 -6.28 19.78 30.25
N PRO A 543 -6.41 21.10 30.46
CA PRO A 543 -6.75 22.04 29.39
C PRO A 543 -5.76 21.97 28.23
N MET A 544 -6.28 21.90 27.00
CA MET A 544 -5.52 21.86 25.74
C MET A 544 -4.45 22.97 25.62
N GLU A 545 -4.69 24.14 26.20
CA GLU A 545 -3.75 25.28 26.27
C GLU A 545 -2.42 24.96 26.98
N ASN A 546 -2.37 23.89 27.77
CA ASN A 546 -1.18 23.46 28.50
C ASN A 546 -0.43 22.30 27.81
N VAL A 547 -0.90 21.82 26.65
CA VAL A 547 -0.27 20.73 25.90
C VAL A 547 0.85 21.27 25.01
N LYS A 548 2.10 20.96 25.34
CA LYS A 548 3.27 21.25 24.51
C LYS A 548 3.91 19.95 24.05
N MET A 549 3.90 19.69 22.74
CA MET A 549 4.69 18.61 22.15
C MET A 549 6.15 19.09 21.97
N GLU A 550 6.93 19.04 23.05
CA GLU A 550 8.36 19.33 22.97
C GLU A 550 9.08 18.22 22.19
N GLY A 551 9.59 18.51 20.99
CA GLY A 551 10.28 17.52 20.15
C GLY A 551 9.94 17.66 18.68
N GLY A 552 8.68 18.01 18.38
CA GLY A 552 8.18 18.35 17.04
C GLY A 552 8.14 17.19 16.04
N PHE A 553 7.24 17.27 15.07
CA PHE A 553 7.25 16.45 13.86
C PHE A 553 7.89 17.24 12.72
N SER A 554 8.79 16.62 11.95
CA SER A 554 9.31 17.22 10.72
C SER A 554 8.79 16.42 9.53
N ALA A 555 8.21 17.07 8.52
CA ALA A 555 7.77 16.32 7.35
C ALA A 555 8.97 15.76 6.59
N ILE A 556 9.95 16.63 6.35
CA ILE A 556 11.12 16.29 5.56
C ILE A 556 12.37 16.80 6.27
N ALA A 557 13.39 15.95 6.31
CA ALA A 557 14.74 16.34 6.70
C ALA A 557 15.71 16.05 5.56
N VAL A 558 16.54 17.04 5.21
CA VAL A 558 17.36 17.04 4.01
C VAL A 558 18.80 17.45 4.31
N ASN A 559 19.76 16.88 3.59
CA ASN A 559 21.13 17.42 3.53
C ASN A 559 21.13 18.77 2.78
N ASP A 560 21.78 19.77 3.36
CA ASP A 560 21.82 21.16 2.87
C ASP A 560 22.65 21.32 1.59
N ALA A 561 23.62 20.43 1.36
CA ALA A 561 24.48 20.44 0.17
C ALA A 561 23.86 19.72 -1.05
N SER A 562 22.65 19.19 -0.92
CA SER A 562 22.02 18.36 -1.93
C SER A 562 21.37 19.17 -3.06
N THR A 563 21.45 18.65 -4.28
CA THR A 563 20.70 19.16 -5.43
C THR A 563 19.38 18.41 -5.54
N TYR A 564 18.30 19.06 -5.10
CA TYR A 564 16.98 18.49 -5.17
C TYR A 564 16.20 18.96 -6.40
N THR A 565 15.54 18.01 -7.06
CA THR A 565 14.43 18.35 -7.97
C THR A 565 13.14 17.95 -7.27
N TYR A 566 12.57 18.90 -6.54
CA TYR A 566 11.35 18.70 -5.80
C TYR A 566 10.16 19.28 -6.56
N GLY A 567 9.11 18.47 -6.69
CA GLY A 567 7.77 18.90 -7.06
C GLY A 567 6.83 18.62 -5.90
N PHE A 568 7.01 19.29 -4.76
CA PHE A 568 6.15 19.06 -3.60
C PHE A 568 4.79 19.70 -3.82
N LYS A 569 3.73 18.89 -3.75
CA LYS A 569 2.36 19.38 -3.84
C LYS A 569 1.84 19.83 -2.47
N ASP A 570 1.98 19.01 -1.43
CA ASP A 570 1.44 19.35 -0.13
C ASP A 570 2.16 18.64 1.02
N ILE A 571 2.32 19.36 2.12
CA ILE A 571 2.67 18.83 3.43
C ILE A 571 1.52 19.31 4.32
N ALA A 572 0.42 18.57 4.27
CA ALA A 572 -0.80 18.95 4.94
C ALA A 572 -0.78 18.43 6.39
N THR A 573 -0.57 19.30 7.37
CA THR A 573 -1.08 19.02 8.73
C THR A 573 -2.60 18.94 8.65
N LEU A 574 -3.14 17.75 8.46
CA LEU A 574 -4.55 17.49 8.75
C LEU A 574 -4.70 17.53 10.27
N ASN A 575 -4.79 18.74 10.82
CA ASN A 575 -5.19 18.95 12.20
C ASN A 575 -6.72 18.91 12.24
N TRP A 576 -7.28 17.75 12.61
CA TRP A 576 -8.73 17.54 12.70
C TRP A 576 -9.38 18.34 13.84
N ASN A 577 -8.60 19.07 14.65
CA ASN A 577 -9.10 19.93 15.73
C ASN A 577 -8.61 21.38 15.58
N PHE A 578 -9.53 22.27 15.20
CA PHE A 578 -9.29 23.72 15.06
C PHE A 578 -8.92 24.44 16.37
N ALA A 579 -9.07 23.79 17.54
CA ALA A 579 -8.76 24.36 18.85
C ALA A 579 -7.28 24.22 19.27
N TRP A 580 -6.43 23.61 18.45
CA TRP A 580 -5.00 23.42 18.76
C TRP A 580 -4.15 24.70 18.57
N PRO A 581 -3.01 24.84 19.30
CA PRO A 581 -2.12 25.97 19.12
C PRO A 581 -1.63 26.06 17.66
N LEU A 582 -1.72 27.27 17.07
CA LEU A 582 -1.24 27.59 15.71
C LEU A 582 0.28 27.37 15.48
N GLU A 583 1.00 26.96 16.52
CA GLU A 583 2.45 26.72 16.52
C GLU A 583 2.83 25.26 16.23
N SER A 584 1.86 24.34 16.18
CA SER A 584 2.09 22.95 15.77
C SER A 584 2.21 22.83 14.25
N ARG A 585 3.34 23.28 13.71
CA ARG A 585 3.63 23.28 12.28
C ARG A 585 4.51 22.09 11.92
N ILE A 586 4.09 21.31 10.93
CA ILE A 586 5.01 20.39 10.26
C ILE A 586 6.01 21.26 9.48
N THR A 587 7.30 21.06 9.76
CA THR A 587 8.39 21.86 9.20
C THR A 587 9.35 21.00 8.38
N CYS A 588 10.07 21.68 7.49
CA CYS A 588 11.13 21.08 6.69
C CYS A 588 12.45 21.56 7.28
N LYS A 589 13.38 20.63 7.51
CA LYS A 589 14.62 20.92 8.23
C LYS A 589 15.83 20.51 7.40
N ALA A 590 16.74 21.45 7.15
CA ALA A 590 18.05 21.10 6.61
C ALA A 590 19.01 20.68 7.73
N TRP A 591 20.06 19.95 7.37
CA TRP A 591 21.03 19.40 8.34
C TRP A 591 21.83 20.45 9.09
N ASP A 592 22.03 21.62 8.50
CA ASP A 592 22.64 22.79 9.16
C ASP A 592 21.76 23.36 10.30
N GLY A 593 20.57 22.79 10.49
CA GLY A 593 19.62 23.16 11.52
C GLY A 593 18.64 24.24 11.08
N THR A 594 18.69 24.70 9.83
CA THR A 594 17.75 25.69 9.30
C THR A 594 16.36 25.06 9.10
N THR A 595 15.34 25.82 9.48
CA THR A 595 13.93 25.41 9.39
C THR A 595 13.23 26.26 8.34
N ALA A 596 12.52 25.61 7.41
CA ALA A 596 11.69 26.26 6.41
C ALA A 596 10.23 25.78 6.50
N SER A 597 9.32 26.61 5.98
CA SER A 597 7.95 26.18 5.69
C SER A 597 7.98 25.20 4.53
N CYS A 598 7.35 24.05 4.70
CA CYS A 598 7.28 22.98 3.72
C CYS A 598 6.41 23.28 2.49
N LEU A 599 5.68 24.40 2.52
CA LEU A 599 4.84 24.86 1.42
C LEU A 599 5.71 25.64 0.45
N ASP A 600 6.13 24.97 -0.62
CA ASP A 600 6.79 25.63 -1.76
C ASP A 600 5.76 26.52 -2.47
N THR A 601 5.72 27.81 -2.14
CA THR A 601 5.03 28.80 -2.95
C THR A 601 5.88 29.10 -4.19
N GLY A 602 6.04 28.11 -5.07
CA GLY A 602 6.68 28.21 -6.38
C GLY A 602 7.95 29.05 -6.40
N VAL A 603 8.99 28.65 -5.67
CA VAL A 603 10.24 29.43 -5.64
C VAL A 603 10.94 29.38 -6.99
N GLN A 604 10.76 30.43 -7.78
CA GLN A 604 11.75 30.88 -8.74
C GLN A 604 13.02 31.29 -8.00
N GLY A 605 14.00 30.38 -7.92
CA GLY A 605 15.40 30.69 -7.60
C GLY A 605 15.98 29.90 -6.41
N PRO A 606 17.31 29.63 -6.41
CA PRO A 606 17.96 28.84 -5.38
C PRO A 606 17.98 29.62 -4.06
N ARG A 607 17.72 28.92 -2.95
CA ARG A 607 18.14 29.34 -1.61
C ARG A 607 19.16 28.35 -1.09
#